data_AF-A0A8X6WE47-F1
#
_entry.id   AF-A0A8X6WE47-F1
#
_cell.length_a   1.000
_cell.length_b   1.000
_cell.length_c   1.000
_cell.angle_alpha   90.00
_cell.angle_beta   90.00
_cell.angle_gamma   90.00
#
_symmetry.space_group_name_H-M   'P 1'
#
loop_
_entity.id
_entity.type
_entity.pdbx_description
1 polymer ?
#
loop_
_entity_poly.entity_id
_entity_poly.type
_entity_poly.pdbx_seq_one_letter_code
_entity_poly.pdbx_strand_id
1 'polypeptide(L)'
;MDLRSGYWQIEIDEADREKKAFITPEGLYEFKVMPFGLCNAPATFERMMDNLLRHFKWTMCLCYLDDIIVFSETFKDHLIRLRLVLKCLQEAGLKLNSKKYLF
;
A
#
# COMPACT_ATOMS: atom_id res chain seq x y z
N MET A 1 0.93 11.09 1.03
CA MET A 1 1.06 10.15 2.18
C MET A 1 1.80 8.92 1.69
N ASP A 2 2.80 8.45 2.43
CA ASP A 2 3.65 7.29 2.07
C ASP A 2 3.24 6.07 2.93
N LEU A 3 2.96 4.94 2.28
CA LEU A 3 2.72 3.67 2.95
C LEU A 3 4.03 3.08 3.50
N ARG A 4 4.05 2.66 4.76
CA ARG A 4 5.28 2.15 5.39
C ARG A 4 5.64 0.79 4.83
N SER A 5 6.65 0.70 3.98
CA SER A 5 7.05 -0.58 3.36
C SER A 5 5.83 -1.26 2.69
N GLY A 6 5.09 -0.54 1.84
CA GLY A 6 3.80 -0.97 1.29
C GLY A 6 3.78 -2.41 0.79
N TYR A 7 4.78 -2.80 0.01
CA TYR A 7 4.93 -4.18 -0.48
C TYR A 7 4.98 -5.23 0.62
N TRP A 8 5.65 -4.96 1.74
CA TRP A 8 5.82 -5.92 2.83
C TRP A 8 4.55 -6.14 3.65
N GLN A 9 3.49 -5.36 3.39
CA GLN A 9 2.18 -5.54 4.02
C GLN A 9 1.25 -6.42 3.18
N ILE A 10 1.63 -6.75 1.93
CA ILE A 10 0.84 -7.62 1.07
C ILE A 10 1.33 -9.06 1.25
N GLU A 11 0.44 -9.92 1.73
CA GLU A 11 0.69 -11.35 1.80
C GLU A 11 0.74 -11.98 0.41
N ILE A 12 1.64 -12.95 0.26
CA ILE A 12 1.74 -13.78 -0.93
C ILE A 12 0.87 -15.01 -0.73
N ASP A 13 0.10 -15.34 -1.75
CA ASP A 13 -0.66 -16.60 -1.84
C ASP A 13 0.26 -17.80 -1.59
N GLU A 14 -0.18 -18.74 -0.75
CA GLU A 14 0.66 -19.87 -0.32
C GLU A 14 1.17 -20.69 -1.52
N ALA A 15 0.39 -20.82 -2.58
CA ALA A 15 0.78 -21.54 -3.79
C ALA A 15 1.91 -20.85 -4.58
N ASP A 16 2.15 -19.56 -4.36
CA ASP A 16 3.18 -18.76 -5.03
C ASP A 16 4.39 -18.45 -4.14
N ARG A 17 4.42 -18.93 -2.89
CA ARG A 17 5.55 -18.72 -1.96
C ARG A 17 6.81 -19.47 -2.40
N GLU A 18 6.67 -20.70 -2.87
CA GLU A 18 7.80 -21.53 -3.33
C GLU A 18 8.57 -20.89 -4.49
N LYS A 19 7.88 -20.16 -5.37
CA LYS A 19 8.48 -19.45 -6.52
C LYS A 19 9.33 -18.25 -6.08
N LYS A 20 9.19 -17.86 -4.81
CA LYS A 20 9.86 -16.71 -4.20
C LYS A 20 10.82 -17.18 -3.10
N ALA A 21 11.27 -18.43 -3.19
CA ALA A 21 12.32 -18.93 -2.33
C ALA A 21 13.69 -18.32 -2.70
N PHE A 22 14.51 -18.05 -1.69
CA PHE A 22 15.87 -17.58 -1.82
C PHE A 22 16.81 -18.44 -0.97
N ILE A 23 18.05 -18.59 -1.44
CA ILE A 23 19.07 -19.40 -0.79
C ILE A 23 19.97 -18.49 0.05
N THR A 24 20.16 -18.86 1.30
CA THR A 24 21.23 -18.34 2.16
C THR A 24 22.28 -19.45 2.38
N PRO A 25 23.49 -19.13 2.87
CA PRO A 25 24.46 -20.16 3.25
C PRO A 25 23.94 -21.16 4.30
N GLU A 26 22.88 -20.80 5.02
CA GLU A 26 22.28 -21.56 6.12
C GLU A 26 21.05 -22.36 5.70
N GLY A 27 20.49 -22.13 4.49
CA GLY A 27 19.34 -22.88 4.00
C GLY A 27 18.50 -22.19 2.93
N LEU A 28 17.34 -22.77 2.63
CA LEU A 28 16.35 -22.23 1.72
C LEU A 28 15.23 -21.56 2.52
N TYR A 29 14.92 -20.31 2.20
CA TYR A 29 13.87 -19.52 2.85
C TYR A 29 12.88 -19.02 1.80
N GLU A 30 11.64 -18.79 2.19
CA GLU A 30 10.59 -18.26 1.31
C GLU A 30 10.01 -16.96 1.86
N PHE A 31 9.64 -16.06 0.95
CA PHE A 31 8.94 -14.83 1.32
C PHE A 31 7.44 -15.09 1.54
N LYS A 32 6.95 -14.75 2.74
CA LYS A 32 5.51 -14.76 3.07
C LYS A 32 4.77 -13.49 2.63
N VAL A 33 5.50 -12.40 2.52
CA VAL A 33 5.01 -11.07 2.09
C VAL A 33 5.78 -10.62 0.87
N MET A 34 5.19 -9.74 0.05
CA MET A 34 5.75 -9.35 -1.25
C MET A 34 7.16 -8.73 -1.11
N PRO A 35 8.23 -9.42 -1.59
CA PRO A 35 9.57 -8.87 -1.56
C PRO A 35 9.76 -7.80 -2.64
N PHE A 36 10.73 -6.92 -2.40
CA PHE A 36 11.24 -6.02 -3.43
C PHE A 36 11.93 -6.81 -4.56
N GLY A 37 11.84 -6.30 -5.79
CA GLY A 37 12.49 -6.91 -6.96
C GLY A 37 11.58 -7.84 -7.78
N LEU A 38 10.36 -8.11 -7.33
CA LEU A 38 9.35 -8.77 -8.16
C LEU A 38 8.87 -7.84 -9.27
N CYS A 39 8.99 -8.28 -10.52
CA CYS A 39 8.58 -7.51 -11.70
C CYS A 39 7.11 -7.05 -11.63
N ASN A 40 6.22 -7.89 -11.09
CA ASN A 40 4.78 -7.62 -10.97
C ASN A 40 4.36 -7.07 -9.61
N ALA A 41 5.29 -6.81 -8.68
CA ALA A 41 4.95 -6.27 -7.36
C ALA A 41 4.26 -4.90 -7.44
N PRO A 42 4.78 -3.91 -8.21
CA PRO A 42 4.14 -2.61 -8.37
C PRO A 42 2.70 -2.70 -8.89
N ALA A 43 2.49 -3.49 -9.95
CA ALA A 43 1.16 -3.65 -10.56
C ALA A 43 0.16 -4.35 -9.62
N THR A 44 0.61 -5.33 -8.84
CA THR A 44 -0.24 -6.03 -7.87
C THR A 44 -0.62 -5.10 -6.72
N PHE A 45 0.34 -4.29 -6.25
CA PHE A 45 0.12 -3.28 -5.21
C PHE A 45 -0.87 -2.21 -5.68
N GLU A 46 -0.67 -1.67 -6.88
CA GLU A 46 -1.55 -0.66 -7.47
C GLU A 46 -2.98 -1.18 -7.62
N ARG A 47 -3.18 -2.42 -8.11
CA ARG A 47 -4.51 -3.04 -8.20
C ARG A 47 -5.20 -3.18 -6.85
N MET A 48 -4.47 -3.53 -5.80
CA MET A 48 -5.02 -3.60 -4.44
C MET A 48 -5.47 -2.21 -3.98
N MET A 49 -4.60 -1.21 -4.12
CA MET A 49 -4.88 0.17 -3.74
C MET A 49 -6.07 0.75 -4.52
N ASP A 50 -6.19 0.44 -5.81
CA ASP A 50 -7.31 0.84 -6.66
C ASP A 50 -8.63 0.24 -6.20
N ASN A 51 -8.63 -1.01 -5.74
CA ASN A 51 -9.82 -1.65 -5.20
C ASN A 51 -10.23 -1.05 -3.85
N LEU A 52 -9.26 -0.80 -2.98
CA LEU A 52 -9.47 -0.24 -1.64
C LEU A 52 -10.00 1.19 -1.73
N LEU A 53 -9.38 2.02 -2.55
CA LEU A 53 -9.73 3.43 -2.73
C LEU A 53 -10.77 3.68 -3.82
N ARG A 54 -11.37 2.64 -4.42
CA ARG A 54 -12.28 2.76 -5.58
C ARG A 54 -13.36 3.83 -5.41
N HIS A 55 -13.93 3.94 -4.21
CA HIS A 55 -15.00 4.90 -3.90
C HIS A 55 -14.50 6.34 -3.70
N PHE A 56 -13.21 6.53 -3.41
CA PHE A 56 -12.58 7.82 -3.16
C PHE A 56 -11.70 8.30 -4.32
N LYS A 57 -11.27 7.37 -5.19
CA LYS A 57 -10.43 7.62 -6.35
C LYS A 57 -11.16 8.58 -7.30
N TRP A 58 -10.43 9.57 -7.82
CA TRP A 58 -10.93 10.64 -8.71
C TRP A 58 -11.84 11.70 -8.08
N THR A 59 -12.34 11.50 -6.87
CA THR A 59 -13.21 12.48 -6.18
C THR A 59 -12.51 13.16 -5.02
N MET A 60 -11.76 12.40 -4.22
CA MET A 60 -11.14 12.87 -2.98
C MET A 60 -9.65 12.53 -2.90
N CYS A 61 -9.21 11.47 -3.58
CA CYS A 61 -7.81 11.08 -3.61
C CYS A 61 -7.36 10.51 -4.96
N LEU A 62 -6.05 10.56 -5.19
CA LEU A 62 -5.33 9.84 -6.23
C LEU A 62 -4.31 8.92 -5.55
N CYS A 63 -4.09 7.75 -6.13
CA CYS A 63 -3.09 6.80 -5.67
C CYS A 63 -2.13 6.52 -6.82
N TYR A 64 -0.84 6.56 -6.55
CA TYR A 64 0.21 6.16 -7.47
C TYR A 64 1.27 5.37 -6.70
N LEU A 65 1.33 4.07 -6.93
CA LEU A 65 2.18 3.14 -6.16
C LEU A 65 1.99 3.34 -4.65
N ASP A 66 3.05 3.67 -3.92
CA ASP A 66 3.07 3.87 -2.47
C ASP A 66 2.58 5.28 -2.03
N ASP A 67 2.33 6.19 -2.97
CA ASP A 67 1.92 7.56 -2.70
C ASP A 67 0.41 7.77 -2.87
N ILE A 68 -0.23 8.26 -1.80
CA ILE A 68 -1.61 8.71 -1.82
C ILE A 68 -1.66 10.23 -1.73
N ILE A 69 -2.31 10.86 -2.70
CA ILE A 69 -2.55 12.30 -2.77
C ILE A 69 -4.02 12.54 -2.46
N VAL A 70 -4.31 13.25 -1.37
CA VAL A 70 -5.67 13.73 -1.06
C VAL A 70 -5.75 15.18 -1.54
N PHE A 71 -6.85 15.57 -2.18
CA PHE A 71 -7.03 16.93 -2.68
C PHE A 71 -8.41 17.48 -2.33
N SER A 72 -8.51 18.80 -2.19
CA SER A 72 -9.73 19.54 -1.84
C SER A 72 -9.57 21.03 -2.10
N GLU A 73 -10.68 21.75 -2.22
CA GLU A 73 -10.70 23.20 -2.44
C GLU A 73 -10.45 24.01 -1.16
N THR A 74 -10.96 23.53 -0.02
CA THR A 74 -10.77 24.20 1.29
C THR A 74 -9.97 23.31 2.24
N PHE A 75 -9.26 23.93 3.18
CA PHE A 75 -8.52 23.22 4.23
C PHE A 75 -9.45 22.41 5.15
N LYS A 76 -10.66 22.93 5.43
CA LYS A 76 -11.65 22.23 6.24
C LYS A 76 -12.12 20.95 5.57
N ASP A 77 -12.41 21.00 4.26
CA ASP A 77 -12.77 19.81 3.49
C ASP A 77 -11.59 18.86 3.35
N HIS A 78 -10.37 19.39 3.27
CA HIS A 78 -9.15 18.58 3.25
C HIS A 78 -9.07 17.66 4.47
N LEU A 79 -9.27 18.22 5.67
CA LEU A 79 -9.22 17.46 6.92
C LEU A 79 -10.30 16.37 6.98
N ILE A 80 -11.49 16.64 6.43
CA ILE A 80 -12.58 15.66 6.38
C ILE A 80 -12.21 14.52 5.42
N ARG A 81 -11.77 14.85 4.19
CA ARG A 81 -11.37 13.85 3.19
C ARG A 81 -10.18 13.02 3.67
N LEU A 82 -9.19 13.67 4.27
CA LEU A 82 -8.02 13.00 4.84
C LEU A 82 -8.42 11.99 5.91
N ARG A 83 -9.34 12.36 6.83
CA ARG A 83 -9.85 11.42 7.84
C ARG A 83 -10.56 10.21 7.23
N LEU A 84 -11.36 10.41 6.18
CA LEU A 84 -12.05 9.32 5.50
C LEU A 84 -11.06 8.35 4.84
N VAL A 85 -10.07 8.87 4.12
CA VAL A 85 -9.02 8.06 3.48
C VAL A 85 -8.19 7.32 4.53
N LEU A 86 -7.76 7.99 5.60
CA LEU A 86 -7.03 7.38 6.72
C LEU A 86 -7.83 6.25 7.38
N LYS A 87 -9.13 6.45 7.60
CA LYS A 87 -10.01 5.44 8.20
C LYS A 87 -10.14 4.21 7.30
N CYS A 88 -10.30 4.40 5.99
CA CYS A 88 -10.37 3.31 5.04
C CYS A 88 -9.07 2.48 5.01
N LEU A 89 -7.92 3.14 5.01
CA LEU A 89 -6.61 2.46 5.10
C LEU A 89 -6.45 1.68 6.41
N GLN A 90 -6.92 2.25 7.53
CA GLN A 90 -6.90 1.59 8.83
C GLN A 90 -7.79 0.35 8.87
N GLU A 91 -9.01 0.43 8.32
CA GLU A 91 -9.95 -0.71 8.23
C GLU A 91 -9.41 -1.83 7.36
N ALA A 92 -8.61 -1.51 6.33
CA ALA A 92 -7.91 -2.48 5.50
C ALA A 92 -6.63 -3.05 6.13
N GLY A 93 -6.25 -2.61 7.34
CA GLY A 93 -5.06 -3.09 8.05
C GLY A 93 -3.73 -2.51 7.54
N LEU A 94 -3.77 -1.50 6.66
CA LEU A 94 -2.56 -0.88 6.11
C LEU A 94 -1.96 0.12 7.10
N LYS A 95 -0.66 -0.04 7.38
CA LYS A 95 0.12 0.83 8.26
C LYS A 95 0.78 1.95 7.46
N LEU A 96 0.52 3.18 7.88
CA LEU A 96 1.11 4.38 7.30
C LEU A 96 2.46 4.72 7.93
N ASN A 97 3.33 5.37 7.14
CA ASN A 97 4.63 5.81 7.62
C ASN A 97 4.53 7.14 8.36
N SER A 98 4.58 7.10 9.68
CA SER A 98 4.39 8.29 10.51
C SER A 98 5.49 9.34 10.43
N LYS A 99 6.64 9.01 9.83
CA LYS A 99 7.78 9.93 9.68
C LYS A 99 7.76 10.78 8.39
N LYS A 100 6.84 10.51 7.46
CA LYS A 100 6.73 11.20 6.16
C LYS A 100 5.37 11.89 5.98
N TYR A 101 4.82 12.49 7.03
CA TYR A 101 3.67 13.40 6.88
C TYR A 101 4.17 14.80 6.58
N LEU A 102 3.98 15.25 5.33
CA LEU A 102 3.97 16.67 5.01
C LEU A 102 2.50 17.11 5.01
N PHE A 103 2.15 18.05 5.89
CA PHE A 103 0.84 18.71 5.93
C PHE A 103 0.85 19.94 5.03
#